data_AF-A0A1W1I8Y1-F1
#
_entry.id   AF-A0A1W1I8Y1-F1
#
_cell.length_a   1.000
_cell.length_b   1.000
_cell.length_c   1.000
_cell.angle_alpha   90.00
_cell.angle_beta   90.00
_cell.angle_gamma   90.00
#
_symmetry.space_group_name_H-M   'P 1'
#
loop_
_entity.id
_entity.type
_entity.pdbx_description
1 polymer ?
#
loop_
_entity_poly.entity_id
_entity_poly.type
_entity_poly.pdbx_seq_one_letter_code
_entity_poly.pdbx_strand_id
1 'polypeptide(L)'
;MRVPILVLVFLVFAALSTLSCSGKPSPHATEEPPPSTGHVDTEDDLMHGDHEAEAVLAMSNPQTHLGPHFRWTTLRPTNQADQATAWDFLRHLRQDLAPFREYRFAEDEGYETFLPNVRQTHYHFTRKTNGFKANFKFDPKQPTSLLYRDAPGGYELEGAMFTAPKWASEEDLNKRIPLSVAQWHAHVNICLPQKKDLQHADWKKFGPKGSILTKAECDQANGRFYPQLFGWMVHIYPYAETPEQIWAH
;
A
#
# COMPACT_ATOMS: atom_id res chain seq x y z
N MET A 1 45.41 -35.06 -14.71
CA MET A 1 45.59 -36.42 -15.26
C MET A 1 44.35 -37.24 -14.94
N ARG A 2 43.91 -38.06 -15.91
CA ARG A 2 42.62 -38.74 -16.01
C ARG A 2 42.49 -39.98 -15.10
N VAL A 3 41.23 -40.34 -14.81
CA VAL A 3 40.64 -41.47 -14.03
C VAL A 3 41.10 -42.87 -14.51
N PRO A 4 40.88 -43.96 -13.73
CA PRO A 4 39.70 -44.85 -13.97
C PRO A 4 39.04 -45.36 -12.67
N ILE A 5 37.71 -45.29 -12.50
CA ILE A 5 36.66 -46.28 -12.80
C ILE A 5 37.01 -47.72 -12.32
N LEU A 6 36.35 -48.15 -11.25
CA LEU A 6 36.05 -49.57 -11.04
C LEU A 6 34.57 -49.72 -10.66
N VAL A 7 33.88 -50.50 -11.49
CA VAL A 7 32.48 -50.90 -11.43
C VAL A 7 32.35 -52.07 -10.46
N LEU A 8 31.36 -52.06 -9.57
CA LEU A 8 30.89 -53.29 -8.92
C LEU A 8 29.36 -53.38 -9.05
N VAL A 9 28.94 -54.35 -9.87
CA VAL A 9 27.58 -54.82 -10.06
C VAL A 9 27.29 -55.86 -8.99
N PHE A 10 26.19 -55.72 -8.25
CA PHE A 10 25.50 -56.88 -7.66
C PHE A 10 23.99 -56.67 -7.76
N LEU A 11 23.34 -57.70 -8.29
CA LEU A 11 21.96 -57.75 -8.73
C LEU A 11 21.30 -58.97 -8.06
N VAL A 12 20.05 -58.78 -7.62
CA VAL A 12 18.97 -59.76 -7.38
C VAL A 12 18.97 -60.55 -6.06
N PHE A 13 17.92 -60.38 -5.22
CA PHE A 13 16.75 -61.29 -5.17
C PHE A 13 15.59 -60.75 -4.33
N ALA A 14 14.38 -61.00 -4.83
CA ALA A 14 13.08 -60.54 -4.36
C ALA A 14 12.55 -61.35 -3.17
N ALA A 15 11.68 -60.73 -2.36
CA ALA A 15 10.66 -61.42 -1.59
C ALA A 15 9.39 -60.56 -1.50
N LEU A 16 8.34 -61.01 -2.19
CA LEU A 16 6.95 -60.58 -2.00
C LEU A 16 6.46 -61.09 -0.64
N SER A 17 5.80 -60.25 0.15
CA SER A 17 4.87 -60.68 1.19
C SER A 17 3.78 -59.63 1.33
N THR A 18 2.59 -60.01 0.87
CA THR A 18 1.33 -59.28 1.01
C THR A 18 0.83 -59.39 2.45
N LEU A 19 0.67 -58.28 3.15
CA LEU A 19 -0.26 -58.18 4.28
C LEU A 19 -1.27 -57.07 3.99
N SER A 20 -2.47 -57.50 3.65
CA SER A 20 -3.67 -56.67 3.58
C SER A 20 -4.27 -56.59 4.98
N CYS A 21 -4.39 -55.38 5.53
CA CYS A 21 -5.29 -55.10 6.65
C CYS A 21 -6.07 -53.84 6.32
N SER A 22 -7.36 -54.05 6.00
CA SER A 22 -8.37 -53.01 5.82
C SER A 22 -8.56 -52.20 7.10
N GLY A 23 -8.40 -50.88 7.01
CA GLY A 23 -8.83 -49.89 8.00
C GLY A 23 -9.70 -48.84 7.32
N LYS A 24 -10.92 -48.63 7.85
CA LYS A 24 -11.98 -47.75 7.31
C LYS A 24 -11.52 -46.29 7.08
N PRO A 25 -12.12 -45.57 6.11
CA PRO A 25 -11.87 -44.15 5.90
C PRO A 25 -12.53 -43.31 7.01
N SER A 26 -11.75 -42.46 7.67
CA SER A 26 -12.24 -41.42 8.59
C SER A 26 -12.70 -40.20 7.78
N PRO A 27 -13.78 -39.51 8.18
CA PRO A 27 -14.41 -38.47 7.37
C PRO A 27 -13.59 -37.18 7.38
N HIS A 28 -13.65 -36.49 6.23
CA HIS A 28 -13.21 -35.11 5.97
C HIS A 28 -12.94 -34.26 7.21
N ALA A 29 -11.66 -34.03 7.51
CA ALA A 29 -11.22 -32.78 8.11
C ALA A 29 -11.07 -31.79 6.95
N THR A 30 -11.98 -30.82 6.89
CA THR A 30 -11.90 -29.67 6.01
C THR A 30 -10.63 -28.91 6.37
N GLU A 31 -9.62 -29.02 5.52
CA GLU A 31 -8.45 -28.15 5.57
C GLU A 31 -8.95 -26.75 5.17
N GLU A 32 -9.09 -25.86 6.15
CA GLU A 32 -9.32 -24.44 5.88
C GLU A 32 -8.18 -23.93 5.00
N PRO A 33 -8.47 -23.28 3.86
CA PRO A 33 -7.41 -22.68 3.06
C PRO A 33 -6.73 -21.59 3.89
N PRO A 34 -5.40 -21.45 3.80
CA PRO A 34 -4.68 -20.38 4.48
C PRO A 34 -5.26 -19.02 4.07
N PRO A 35 -5.22 -18.00 4.96
CA PRO A 35 -5.78 -16.69 4.65
C PRO A 35 -5.11 -16.14 3.40
N SER A 36 -5.92 -15.95 2.37
CA SER A 36 -5.53 -15.33 1.11
C SER A 36 -4.78 -14.03 1.39
N THR A 37 -3.53 -13.96 0.93
CA THR A 37 -2.77 -12.74 0.79
C THR A 37 -3.47 -11.85 -0.25
N GLY A 38 -4.53 -11.16 0.17
CA GLY A 38 -5.33 -10.28 -0.67
C GLY A 38 -4.63 -8.96 -0.97
N HIS A 39 -3.44 -9.01 -1.56
CA HIS A 39 -2.59 -7.83 -1.75
C HIS A 39 -2.17 -7.54 -3.19
N VAL A 40 -2.89 -8.07 -4.19
CA VAL A 40 -2.64 -7.70 -5.60
C VAL A 40 -3.94 -7.43 -6.35
N ASP A 41 -4.97 -8.26 -6.16
CA ASP A 41 -6.19 -8.15 -6.97
C ASP A 41 -7.01 -6.87 -6.75
N THR A 42 -7.04 -6.33 -5.52
CA THR A 42 -7.85 -5.14 -5.20
C THR A 42 -7.24 -3.85 -5.72
N GLU A 43 -5.91 -3.77 -5.72
CA GLU A 43 -5.20 -2.61 -6.25
C GLU A 43 -5.33 -2.57 -7.77
N ASP A 44 -5.15 -3.69 -8.46
CA ASP A 44 -5.35 -3.79 -9.91
C ASP A 44 -6.83 -3.61 -10.32
N ASP A 45 -7.80 -4.03 -9.49
CA ASP A 45 -9.24 -3.84 -9.75
C ASP A 45 -9.69 -2.36 -9.77
N LEU A 46 -8.96 -1.48 -9.10
CA LEU A 46 -9.22 -0.04 -9.04
C LEU A 46 -8.56 0.73 -10.19
N MET A 47 -7.79 0.03 -11.04
CA MET A 47 -6.93 0.60 -12.09
C MET A 47 -7.57 0.55 -13.48
N HIS A 48 -8.90 0.60 -13.56
CA HIS A 48 -9.65 0.65 -14.82
C HIS A 48 -10.79 1.70 -14.81
N GLY A 49 -10.61 2.78 -15.58
CA GLY A 49 -11.63 3.81 -15.91
C GLY A 49 -11.74 4.95 -14.88
N ASP A 50 -12.69 5.87 -15.04
CA ASP A 50 -12.90 7.11 -14.22
C ASP A 50 -12.92 6.94 -12.67
N HIS A 51 -12.87 5.70 -12.18
CA HIS A 51 -12.84 5.20 -10.80
C HIS A 51 -11.44 5.31 -10.18
N GLU A 52 -10.45 5.19 -11.05
CA GLU A 52 -9.05 5.54 -10.90
C GLU A 52 -8.91 6.93 -10.28
N ALA A 53 -9.59 7.91 -10.87
CA ALA A 53 -9.56 9.31 -10.45
C ALA A 53 -9.93 9.51 -8.98
N GLU A 54 -10.94 8.80 -8.49
CA GLU A 54 -11.45 8.99 -7.13
C GLU A 54 -10.59 8.29 -6.07
N ALA A 55 -10.08 7.09 -6.39
CA ALA A 55 -9.04 6.42 -5.63
C ALA A 55 -7.80 7.29 -5.51
N VAL A 56 -7.32 7.85 -6.62
CA VAL A 56 -6.16 8.76 -6.56
C VAL A 56 -6.49 10.02 -5.82
N LEU A 57 -7.59 10.71 -6.13
CA LEU A 57 -7.93 11.99 -5.50
C LEU A 57 -8.10 11.87 -3.98
N ALA A 58 -8.54 10.71 -3.48
CA ALA A 58 -8.55 10.43 -2.05
C ALA A 58 -7.13 10.29 -1.47
N MET A 59 -6.18 9.73 -2.23
CA MET A 59 -4.76 9.66 -1.87
C MET A 59 -4.04 11.01 -2.04
N SER A 60 -4.53 11.87 -2.94
CA SER A 60 -3.90 13.13 -3.37
C SER A 60 -4.06 14.28 -2.39
N ASN A 61 -5.12 14.32 -1.59
CA ASN A 61 -5.51 15.55 -0.90
C ASN A 61 -5.59 15.37 0.63
N PRO A 62 -4.46 15.51 1.35
CA PRO A 62 -4.43 15.30 2.79
C PRO A 62 -5.18 16.36 3.61
N GLN A 63 -5.48 17.54 3.05
CA GLN A 63 -5.95 18.70 3.81
C GLN A 63 -7.48 18.92 3.77
N THR A 64 -8.23 18.24 2.90
CA THR A 64 -9.69 18.52 2.73
C THR A 64 -10.63 17.32 2.93
N HIS A 65 -10.14 16.17 3.39
CA HIS A 65 -10.99 15.01 3.59
C HIS A 65 -10.87 14.43 5.00
N LEU A 66 -11.46 15.14 5.98
CA LEU A 66 -12.00 14.54 7.22
C LEU A 66 -13.26 13.67 6.92
N GLY A 67 -13.36 13.14 5.70
CA GLY A 67 -14.51 12.36 5.27
C GLY A 67 -14.59 11.02 6.01
N PRO A 68 -15.77 10.40 6.06
CA PRO A 68 -16.00 9.14 6.79
C PRO A 68 -15.20 7.93 6.27
N HIS A 69 -14.49 8.11 5.15
CA HIS A 69 -13.59 7.13 4.54
C HIS A 69 -12.12 7.26 4.99
N PHE A 70 -11.82 8.13 5.94
CA PHE A 70 -10.48 8.29 6.51
C PHE A 70 -10.48 7.96 7.99
N ARG A 71 -9.44 7.26 8.42
CA ARG A 71 -9.11 7.06 9.83
C ARG A 71 -7.70 7.56 10.07
N TRP A 72 -7.54 8.44 11.04
CA TRP A 72 -6.25 9.02 11.43
C TRP A 72 -5.74 8.37 12.72
N THR A 73 -4.42 8.26 12.86
CA THR A 73 -3.80 7.91 14.15
C THR A 73 -4.00 9.03 15.16
N THR A 74 -3.96 8.73 16.45
CA THR A 74 -4.02 9.76 17.48
C THR A 74 -2.72 10.56 17.52
N LEU A 75 -2.80 11.89 17.37
CA LEU A 75 -1.64 12.76 17.56
C LEU A 75 -1.20 12.72 19.04
N ARG A 76 0.08 12.43 19.28
CA ARG A 76 0.65 12.32 20.62
C ARG A 76 1.19 13.68 21.11
N PRO A 77 1.33 13.90 22.43
CA PRO A 77 1.97 15.10 22.96
C PRO A 77 3.37 15.30 22.38
N THR A 78 3.67 16.53 21.99
CA THR A 78 4.98 16.90 21.44
C THR A 78 6.09 16.69 22.46
N ASN A 79 7.25 16.25 21.98
CA ASN A 79 8.45 16.14 22.80
C ASN A 79 9.71 16.44 21.97
N GLN A 80 10.78 16.83 22.66
CA GLN A 80 12.00 17.32 22.03
C GLN A 80 12.76 16.22 21.27
N ALA A 81 12.71 14.97 21.73
CA ALA A 81 13.41 13.85 21.10
C ALA A 81 12.78 13.50 19.74
N ASP A 82 11.46 13.44 19.67
CA ASP A 82 10.73 13.18 18.43
C ASP A 82 10.86 14.35 17.45
N GLN A 83 10.86 15.59 17.94
CA GLN A 83 11.15 16.76 17.10
C GLN A 83 12.56 16.69 16.50
N ALA A 84 13.58 16.38 17.31
CA ALA A 84 14.95 16.25 16.82
C ALA A 84 15.07 15.13 15.76
N THR A 85 14.42 13.99 16.00
CA THR A 85 14.35 12.86 15.06
C THR A 85 13.67 13.27 13.75
N ALA A 86 12.55 13.97 13.83
CA ALA A 86 11.81 14.43 12.66
C ALA A 86 12.59 15.47 11.84
N TRP A 87 13.29 16.41 12.48
CA TRP A 87 14.15 17.37 11.78
C TRP A 87 15.35 16.71 11.10
N ASP A 88 15.94 15.69 11.71
CA ASP A 88 17.01 14.91 11.10
C ASP A 88 16.50 14.09 9.90
N PHE A 89 15.35 13.44 10.05
CA PHE A 89 14.65 12.77 8.95
C PHE A 89 14.39 13.72 7.79
N LEU A 90 13.85 14.92 8.07
CA LEU A 90 13.52 15.91 7.05
C LEU A 90 14.77 16.38 6.28
N ARG A 91 15.89 16.56 6.98
CA ARG A 91 17.17 16.94 6.36
C ARG A 91 17.63 15.90 5.36
N HIS A 92 17.61 14.62 5.74
CA HIS A 92 17.97 13.51 4.87
C HIS A 92 16.97 13.36 3.71
N LEU A 93 15.66 13.44 3.99
CA LEU A 93 14.63 13.36 2.96
C LEU A 93 14.84 14.42 1.88
N ARG A 94 15.16 15.66 2.23
CA ARG A 94 15.47 16.72 1.25
C ARG A 94 16.66 16.38 0.35
N GLN A 95 17.68 15.71 0.88
CA GLN A 95 18.85 15.29 0.11
C GLN A 95 18.49 14.13 -0.82
N ASP A 96 17.80 13.12 -0.29
CA ASP A 96 17.38 11.93 -1.06
C ASP A 96 16.37 12.30 -2.15
N LEU A 97 15.54 13.33 -1.93
CA LEU A 97 14.57 13.83 -2.90
C LEU A 97 15.12 14.80 -3.95
N ALA A 98 16.37 15.28 -3.81
CA ALA A 98 16.92 16.28 -4.71
C ALA A 98 16.95 15.85 -6.19
N PRO A 99 17.31 14.60 -6.55
CA PRO A 99 17.28 14.14 -7.94
C PRO A 99 15.87 14.11 -8.53
N PHE A 100 14.86 13.80 -7.71
CA PHE A 100 13.47 13.66 -8.13
C PHE A 100 12.77 14.99 -8.41
N ARG A 101 13.45 16.14 -8.29
CA ARG A 101 12.95 17.42 -8.81
C ARG A 101 12.75 17.38 -10.33
N GLU A 102 13.56 16.59 -11.03
CA GLU A 102 13.29 16.19 -12.41
C GLU A 102 12.38 14.96 -12.37
N TYR A 103 11.11 15.12 -12.74
CA TYR A 103 10.14 14.02 -12.64
C TYR A 103 10.50 12.85 -13.56
N ARG A 104 11.21 13.08 -14.67
CA ARG A 104 11.68 11.99 -15.55
C ARG A 104 12.68 11.08 -14.84
N PHE A 105 13.45 11.61 -13.88
CA PHE A 105 14.31 10.78 -13.04
C PHE A 105 13.49 9.84 -12.16
N ALA A 106 12.30 10.25 -11.71
CA ALA A 106 11.38 9.35 -11.00
C ALA A 106 10.91 8.21 -11.92
N GLU A 107 10.53 8.52 -13.16
CA GLU A 107 10.12 7.54 -14.17
C GLU A 107 11.26 6.53 -14.45
N ASP A 108 12.49 7.02 -14.64
CA ASP A 108 13.68 6.20 -14.86
C ASP A 108 13.98 5.27 -13.66
N GLU A 109 13.67 5.72 -12.43
CA GLU A 109 13.79 4.94 -11.20
C GLU A 109 12.61 3.97 -10.97
N GLY A 110 11.67 3.90 -11.91
CA GLY A 110 10.53 3.00 -11.88
C GLY A 110 9.37 3.48 -10.99
N TYR A 111 9.26 4.79 -10.78
CA TYR A 111 8.05 5.39 -10.28
C TYR A 111 7.09 5.65 -11.44
N GLU A 112 5.88 5.13 -11.33
CA GLU A 112 4.85 5.27 -12.36
C GLU A 112 3.80 6.27 -11.90
N THR A 113 3.34 7.15 -12.80
CA THR A 113 2.17 7.98 -12.51
C THR A 113 0.99 7.08 -12.18
N PHE A 114 0.41 7.32 -11.01
CA PHE A 114 -0.90 6.76 -10.70
C PHE A 114 -1.91 7.51 -11.57
N LEU A 115 -2.17 6.95 -12.76
CA LEU A 115 -3.28 7.27 -13.66
C LEU A 115 -3.08 8.60 -14.41
N PRO A 116 -2.22 8.59 -15.47
CA PRO A 116 -1.74 9.80 -16.15
C PRO A 116 -2.83 10.62 -16.84
N ASN A 117 -4.01 10.04 -17.09
CA ASN A 117 -5.09 10.66 -17.87
C ASN A 117 -6.13 11.39 -17.01
N VAL A 118 -5.97 11.40 -15.69
CA VAL A 118 -6.87 12.10 -14.77
C VAL A 118 -6.17 13.31 -14.19
N ARG A 119 -6.79 14.49 -14.30
CA ARG A 119 -6.27 15.71 -13.66
C ARG A 119 -6.41 15.61 -12.14
N GLN A 120 -5.29 15.65 -11.44
CA GLN A 120 -5.21 15.59 -9.98
C GLN A 120 -4.63 16.89 -9.42
N THR A 121 -5.02 17.26 -8.21
CA THR A 121 -4.39 18.39 -7.50
C THR A 121 -2.94 18.05 -7.14
N HIS A 122 -2.70 16.80 -6.75
CA HIS A 122 -1.38 16.24 -6.46
C HIS A 122 -1.29 14.86 -7.13
N TYR A 123 -0.25 14.63 -7.92
CA TYR A 123 0.03 13.38 -8.60
C TYR A 123 0.93 12.50 -7.75
N HIS A 124 0.51 11.25 -7.60
CA HIS A 124 1.29 10.21 -6.93
C HIS A 124 2.06 9.42 -7.96
N PHE A 125 3.37 9.62 -8.02
CA PHE A 125 4.28 8.77 -8.76
C PHE A 125 4.66 7.63 -7.82
N THR A 126 4.21 6.42 -8.07
CA THR A 126 4.30 5.29 -7.13
C THR A 126 5.24 4.21 -7.63
N ARG A 127 6.08 3.69 -6.74
CA ARG A 127 6.96 2.56 -7.03
C ARG A 127 6.47 1.32 -6.28
N LYS A 128 5.79 0.41 -7.00
CA LYS A 128 5.16 -0.79 -6.42
C LYS A 128 6.12 -1.63 -5.57
N THR A 129 7.38 -1.77 -6.00
CA THR A 129 8.41 -2.50 -5.24
C THR A 129 8.70 -1.87 -3.88
N ASN A 130 8.63 -0.54 -3.76
CA ASN A 130 8.84 0.15 -2.49
C ASN A 130 7.63 -0.06 -1.57
N GLY A 131 6.40 -0.03 -2.11
CA GLY A 131 5.19 -0.37 -1.35
C GLY A 131 5.24 -1.80 -0.78
N PHE A 132 5.64 -2.78 -1.61
CA PHE A 132 5.83 -4.16 -1.14
C PHE A 132 6.88 -4.25 -0.02
N LYS A 133 8.04 -3.60 -0.17
CA LYS A 133 9.09 -3.59 0.87
C LYS A 133 8.63 -2.90 2.15
N ALA A 134 7.86 -1.82 2.05
CA ALA A 134 7.36 -1.03 3.18
C ALA A 134 6.46 -1.86 4.12
N ASN A 135 5.88 -2.94 3.61
CA ASN A 135 5.15 -3.91 4.44
C ASN A 135 6.03 -4.65 5.44
N PHE A 136 7.33 -4.76 5.18
CA PHE A 136 8.27 -5.52 6.01
C PHE A 136 9.26 -4.63 6.73
N LYS A 137 9.74 -3.57 6.07
CA LYS A 137 10.76 -2.67 6.61
C LYS A 137 10.50 -1.23 6.16
N PHE A 138 10.58 -0.31 7.10
CA PHE A 138 10.62 1.12 6.79
C PHE A 138 12.03 1.53 6.34
N ASP A 139 12.12 2.18 5.19
CA ASP A 139 13.35 2.78 4.68
C ASP A 139 13.05 4.23 4.26
N PRO A 140 13.60 5.24 4.97
CA PRO A 140 13.33 6.64 4.68
C PRO A 140 13.82 7.08 3.29
N LYS A 141 14.72 6.31 2.67
CA LYS A 141 15.28 6.59 1.33
C LYS A 141 14.43 6.04 0.20
N GLN A 142 13.42 5.23 0.52
CA GLN A 142 12.57 4.56 -0.46
C GLN A 142 11.11 4.98 -0.25
N PRO A 143 10.76 6.24 -0.56
CA PRO A 143 9.36 6.66 -0.51
C PRO A 143 8.53 5.76 -1.41
N THR A 144 7.33 5.40 -0.95
CA THR A 144 6.40 4.56 -1.70
C THR A 144 5.84 5.34 -2.88
N SER A 145 5.53 6.61 -2.66
CA SER A 145 5.17 7.55 -3.73
C SER A 145 5.89 8.87 -3.59
N LEU A 146 6.20 9.48 -4.72
CA LEU A 146 6.61 10.87 -4.84
C LEU A 146 5.38 11.71 -5.18
N LEU A 147 5.30 12.89 -4.59
CA LEU A 147 4.16 13.80 -4.70
C LEU A 147 4.55 14.96 -5.62
N TYR A 148 3.79 15.17 -6.67
CA TYR A 148 4.01 16.25 -7.61
C TYR A 148 2.76 17.08 -7.82
N ARG A 149 2.91 18.36 -8.15
CA ARG A 149 1.84 19.17 -8.74
C ARG A 149 2.05 19.37 -10.24
N ASP A 150 0.95 19.66 -10.93
CA ASP A 150 0.96 20.13 -12.32
C ASP A 150 1.74 21.45 -12.41
N ALA A 151 2.68 21.54 -13.36
CA ALA A 151 3.50 22.72 -13.58
C ALA A 151 3.77 22.94 -15.09
N PRO A 152 4.06 24.18 -15.53
CA PRO A 152 4.46 24.41 -16.91
C PRO A 152 5.67 23.55 -17.30
N GLY A 153 5.50 22.65 -18.27
CA GLY A 153 6.55 21.75 -18.73
C GLY A 153 6.59 20.37 -18.06
N GLY A 154 5.66 20.06 -17.14
CA GLY A 154 5.52 18.73 -16.54
C GLY A 154 5.07 18.80 -15.09
N TYR A 155 5.91 18.27 -14.20
CA TYR A 155 5.57 18.06 -12.80
C TYR A 155 6.60 18.71 -11.87
N GLU A 156 6.14 19.36 -10.81
CA GLU A 156 6.98 19.94 -9.77
C GLU A 156 6.88 19.12 -8.49
N LEU A 157 8.02 18.69 -7.95
CA LEU A 157 8.08 17.85 -6.74
C LEU A 157 7.66 18.65 -5.49
N GLU A 158 6.63 18.16 -4.80
CA GLU A 158 6.13 18.75 -3.56
C GLU A 158 6.52 17.93 -2.33
N GLY A 159 6.66 16.61 -2.48
CA GLY A 159 7.05 15.78 -1.36
C GLY A 159 7.03 14.28 -1.61
N ALA A 160 6.82 13.53 -0.53
CA ALA A 160 6.88 12.08 -0.53
C ALA A 160 5.80 11.49 0.38
N MET A 161 5.35 10.30 0.02
CA MET A 161 4.45 9.48 0.81
C MET A 161 5.14 8.17 1.18
N PHE A 162 4.99 7.79 2.44
CA PHE A 162 5.44 6.51 2.97
C PHE A 162 4.25 5.66 3.39
N THR A 163 4.39 4.34 3.24
CA THR A 163 3.35 3.39 3.62
C THR A 163 3.80 2.46 4.75
N ALA A 164 2.83 1.87 5.43
CA ALA A 164 3.02 0.78 6.38
C ALA A 164 1.86 -0.23 6.27
N PRO A 165 2.04 -1.50 6.70
CA PRO A 165 0.99 -2.50 6.60
C PRO A 165 -0.30 -2.09 7.30
N LYS A 166 -1.45 -2.55 6.80
CA LYS A 166 -2.76 -2.32 7.43
C LYS A 166 -2.85 -2.82 8.89
N TRP A 167 -2.05 -3.81 9.26
CA TRP A 167 -2.00 -4.38 10.61
C TRP A 167 -0.97 -3.70 11.53
N ALA A 168 -0.23 -2.70 11.06
CA ALA A 168 0.69 -1.96 11.91
C ALA A 168 -0.06 -1.25 13.03
N SER A 169 0.42 -1.43 14.26
CA SER A 169 -0.09 -0.70 15.43
C SER A 169 0.38 0.76 15.41
N GLU A 170 -0.29 1.65 16.13
CA GLU A 170 0.21 3.03 16.31
C GLU A 170 1.63 3.06 16.92
N GLU A 171 1.98 2.07 17.75
CA GLU A 171 3.34 1.92 18.28
C GLU A 171 4.36 1.63 17.16
N ASP A 172 4.01 0.80 16.19
CA ASP A 172 4.86 0.48 15.05
C ASP A 172 4.98 1.65 14.07
N LEU A 173 3.90 2.41 13.88
CA LEU A 173 3.91 3.64 13.08
C LEU A 173 4.78 4.72 13.74
N ASN A 174 4.68 4.87 15.08
CA ASN A 174 5.47 5.82 15.85
C ASN A 174 6.98 5.57 15.75
N LYS A 175 7.41 4.30 15.62
CA LYS A 175 8.83 3.95 15.39
C LYS A 175 9.33 4.34 14.00
N ARG A 176 8.44 4.56 13.03
CA ARG A 176 8.78 4.97 11.66
C ARG A 176 8.86 6.48 11.55
N ILE A 177 7.75 7.15 11.80
CA ILE A 177 7.62 8.61 11.86
C ILE A 177 6.84 8.92 13.13
N PRO A 178 7.40 9.69 14.08
CA PRO A 178 6.78 9.92 15.38
C PRO A 178 5.37 10.50 15.29
N LEU A 179 4.43 9.90 16.03
CA LEU A 179 3.04 10.34 16.12
C LEU A 179 2.87 11.64 16.90
N SER A 180 3.93 12.16 17.52
CA SER A 180 3.93 13.51 18.07
C SER A 180 4.28 14.59 17.04
N VAL A 181 4.58 14.19 15.80
CA VAL A 181 5.03 15.10 14.73
C VAL A 181 4.21 14.93 13.45
N ALA A 182 3.68 13.74 13.16
CA ALA A 182 2.81 13.53 12.00
C ALA A 182 1.71 12.51 12.33
N GLN A 183 0.57 12.64 11.65
CA GLN A 183 -0.48 11.62 11.69
C GLN A 183 -0.40 10.72 10.46
N TRP A 184 -0.55 9.43 10.69
CA TRP A 184 -0.80 8.48 9.61
C TRP A 184 -2.30 8.39 9.38
N HIS A 185 -2.71 8.16 8.14
CA HIS A 185 -4.11 7.88 7.81
C HIS A 185 -4.25 6.54 7.09
N ALA A 186 -5.47 6.00 7.16
CA ALA A 186 -5.89 4.81 6.45
C ALA A 186 -7.22 5.09 5.75
N HIS A 187 -7.38 4.56 4.54
CA HIS A 187 -8.64 4.60 3.81
C HIS A 187 -9.53 3.47 4.31
N VAL A 188 -10.66 3.82 4.91
CA VAL A 188 -11.55 2.91 5.62
C VAL A 188 -12.96 2.95 5.06
N ASN A 189 -13.73 1.91 5.38
CA ASN A 189 -15.16 1.83 5.07
C ASN A 189 -15.48 1.97 3.58
N ILE A 190 -14.62 1.51 2.69
CA ILE A 190 -14.78 1.71 1.25
C ILE A 190 -15.72 0.64 0.69
N CYS A 191 -16.77 1.04 -0.02
CA CYS A 191 -17.60 0.14 -0.79
C CYS A 191 -17.25 0.26 -2.28
N LEU A 192 -16.83 -0.82 -2.92
CA LEU A 192 -16.61 -0.85 -4.37
C LEU A 192 -17.72 -1.61 -5.09
N PRO A 193 -18.00 -1.33 -6.36
CA PRO A 193 -18.94 -2.13 -7.13
C PRO A 193 -18.37 -3.54 -7.37
N GLN A 194 -19.22 -4.45 -7.85
CA GLN A 194 -18.72 -5.71 -8.42
C GLN A 194 -17.85 -5.42 -9.64
N LYS A 195 -16.85 -6.28 -9.90
CA LYS A 195 -15.91 -6.09 -11.01
C LYS A 195 -16.63 -5.93 -12.36
N LYS A 196 -17.67 -6.71 -12.59
CA LYS A 196 -18.49 -6.68 -13.82
C LYS A 196 -19.30 -5.38 -13.99
N ASP A 197 -19.52 -4.64 -12.90
CA ASP A 197 -20.41 -3.47 -12.87
C ASP A 197 -19.63 -2.15 -12.79
N LEU A 198 -18.28 -2.19 -12.74
CA LEU A 198 -17.41 -1.01 -12.58
C LEU A 198 -17.79 0.13 -13.54
N GLN A 199 -17.83 -0.17 -14.84
CA GLN A 199 -18.06 0.82 -15.90
C GLN A 199 -19.39 1.59 -15.78
N HIS A 200 -20.39 1.02 -15.12
CA HIS A 200 -21.74 1.59 -15.02
C HIS A 200 -22.13 1.91 -13.58
N ALA A 201 -21.19 1.85 -12.64
CA ALA A 201 -21.47 2.05 -11.23
C ALA A 201 -21.82 3.52 -10.90
N ASP A 202 -22.61 3.70 -9.85
CA ASP A 202 -22.92 5.02 -9.29
C ASP A 202 -21.83 5.45 -8.31
N TRP A 203 -20.87 6.25 -8.78
CA TRP A 203 -19.73 6.74 -7.99
C TRP A 203 -20.09 7.79 -6.94
N LYS A 204 -21.36 8.23 -6.91
CA LYS A 204 -21.87 8.96 -5.73
C LYS A 204 -22.14 8.03 -4.55
N LYS A 205 -22.24 6.71 -4.80
CA LYS A 205 -22.47 5.68 -3.78
C LYS A 205 -21.21 4.87 -3.48
N PHE A 206 -20.54 4.41 -4.52
CA PHE A 206 -19.33 3.59 -4.40
C PHE A 206 -18.06 4.43 -4.42
N GLY A 207 -16.96 3.86 -3.94
CA GLY A 207 -15.64 4.45 -3.99
C GLY A 207 -15.30 5.30 -2.76
N PRO A 208 -14.09 5.90 -2.73
CA PRO A 208 -13.56 6.66 -1.59
C PRO A 208 -14.24 8.00 -1.32
N LYS A 209 -15.04 8.48 -2.26
CA LYS A 209 -15.91 9.65 -2.11
C LYS A 209 -17.40 9.28 -2.10
N GLY A 210 -17.68 7.97 -2.08
CA GLY A 210 -19.02 7.43 -2.05
C GLY A 210 -19.76 7.78 -0.76
N SER A 211 -21.08 7.59 -0.79
CA SER A 211 -21.95 7.80 0.37
C SER A 211 -22.16 6.54 1.22
N ILE A 212 -21.73 5.36 0.76
CA ILE A 212 -21.89 4.11 1.49
C ILE A 212 -20.78 3.96 2.53
N LEU A 213 -21.12 3.92 3.81
CA LEU A 213 -20.16 3.94 4.91
C LEU A 213 -20.10 2.64 5.71
N THR A 214 -21.07 1.75 5.51
CA THR A 214 -21.17 0.52 6.30
C THR A 214 -21.18 -0.72 5.42
N LYS A 215 -20.76 -1.84 6.01
CA LYS A 215 -20.82 -3.15 5.35
C LYS A 215 -22.25 -3.49 4.93
N ALA A 216 -23.24 -3.24 5.80
CA ALA A 216 -24.64 -3.58 5.53
C ALA A 216 -25.20 -2.82 4.33
N GLU A 217 -24.95 -1.52 4.24
CA GLU A 217 -25.34 -0.70 3.07
C GLU A 217 -24.61 -1.16 1.80
N CYS A 218 -23.32 -1.50 1.92
CA CYS A 218 -22.55 -2.01 0.79
C CYS A 218 -23.09 -3.35 0.28
N ASP A 219 -23.41 -4.27 1.17
CA ASP A 219 -24.02 -5.56 0.82
C ASP A 219 -25.39 -5.35 0.16
N GLN A 220 -26.22 -4.42 0.68
CA GLN A 220 -27.52 -4.06 0.08
C GLN A 220 -27.38 -3.45 -1.32
N ALA A 221 -26.31 -2.69 -1.55
CA ALA A 221 -25.96 -2.14 -2.86
C ALA A 221 -25.30 -3.18 -3.79
N ASN A 222 -25.20 -4.45 -3.38
CA ASN A 222 -24.49 -5.51 -4.08
C ASN A 222 -23.00 -5.19 -4.32
N GLY A 223 -22.36 -4.47 -3.39
CA GLY A 223 -20.96 -4.07 -3.46
C GLY A 223 -19.99 -5.05 -2.81
N ARG A 224 -18.72 -4.64 -2.79
CA ARG A 224 -17.59 -5.27 -2.11
C ARG A 224 -17.09 -4.32 -1.04
N PHE A 225 -17.28 -4.65 0.23
CA PHE A 225 -16.89 -3.80 1.34
C PHE A 225 -15.45 -4.07 1.78
N TYR A 226 -14.69 -2.99 1.93
CA TYR A 226 -13.32 -2.97 2.43
C TYR A 226 -13.26 -2.14 3.71
N PRO A 227 -13.13 -2.80 4.89
CA PRO A 227 -13.00 -2.08 6.16
C PRO A 227 -11.78 -1.14 6.16
N GLN A 228 -10.69 -1.58 5.52
CA GLN A 228 -9.51 -0.79 5.24
C GLN A 228 -8.95 -1.24 3.89
N LEU A 229 -8.89 -0.32 2.92
CA LEU A 229 -8.53 -0.63 1.53
C LEU A 229 -7.02 -0.77 1.34
N PHE A 230 -6.25 0.19 1.86
CA PHE A 230 -4.79 0.26 1.74
C PHE A 230 -4.09 0.11 3.09
N GLY A 231 -2.75 0.10 3.06
CA GLY A 231 -1.94 0.29 4.25
C GLY A 231 -2.16 1.67 4.91
N TRP A 232 -1.45 1.90 6.00
CA TRP A 232 -1.31 3.25 6.55
C TRP A 232 -0.44 4.10 5.64
N MET A 233 -0.72 5.39 5.56
CA MET A 233 -0.03 6.36 4.74
C MET A 233 0.31 7.60 5.55
N VAL A 234 1.46 8.20 5.25
CA VAL A 234 1.86 9.50 5.76
C VAL A 234 2.49 10.30 4.63
N HIS A 235 2.02 11.52 4.46
CA HIS A 235 2.52 12.45 3.45
C HIS A 235 3.42 13.47 4.13
N ILE A 236 4.55 13.77 3.51
CA ILE A 236 5.53 14.72 4.01
C ILE A 236 5.86 15.67 2.86
N TYR A 237 5.73 16.98 3.12
CA TYR A 237 5.98 18.06 2.18
C TYR A 237 7.24 18.82 2.59
N PRO A 238 8.44 18.27 2.29
CA PRO A 238 9.68 18.77 2.85
C PRO A 238 10.05 20.20 2.43
N TYR A 239 9.37 20.76 1.43
CA TYR A 239 9.63 22.10 0.91
C TYR A 239 8.57 23.13 1.35
N ALA A 240 7.59 22.73 2.17
CA ALA A 240 6.62 23.66 2.74
C ALA A 240 7.24 24.58 3.80
N GLU A 241 6.56 25.68 4.10
CA GLU A 241 7.10 26.78 4.91
C GLU A 241 7.02 26.52 6.41
N THR A 242 5.92 25.93 6.88
CA THR A 242 5.69 25.68 8.31
C THR A 242 5.79 24.19 8.67
N PRO A 243 6.15 23.85 9.92
CA PRO A 243 6.15 22.46 10.39
C PRO A 243 4.82 21.74 10.14
N GLU A 244 3.70 22.40 10.37
CA GLU A 244 2.36 21.84 10.19
C GLU A 244 2.12 21.45 8.72
N GLN A 245 2.53 22.32 7.79
CA GLN A 245 2.45 22.01 6.36
C GLN A 245 3.41 20.90 5.93
N ILE A 246 4.61 20.84 6.53
CA ILE A 246 5.60 19.79 6.24
C ILE A 246 5.07 18.42 6.63
N TRP A 247 4.45 18.30 7.80
CA TRP A 247 4.05 17.02 8.37
C TRP A 247 2.57 16.67 8.20
N ALA A 248 1.82 17.53 7.50
CA ALA A 248 0.45 17.30 7.03
C ALA A 248 -0.52 16.70 8.08
N HIS A 249 -0.46 17.21 9.32
CA HIS A 249 -1.38 16.88 10.42
C HIS A 249 -2.06 18.14 10.96
#